data_AF-A0A819BJE4-F1
#
_entry.id   AF-A0A819BJE4-F1
#
_cell.length_a   1.000
_cell.length_b   1.000
_cell.length_c   1.000
_cell.angle_alpha   90.00
_cell.angle_beta   90.00
_cell.angle_gamma   90.00
#
_symmetry.space_group_name_H-M   'P 1'
#
loop_
_entity.id
_entity.type
_entity.pdbx_description
1 polymer ?
#
loop_
_entity_poly.entity_id
_entity_poly.type
_entity_poly.pdbx_seq_one_letter_code
_entity_poly.pdbx_strand_id
1 'polypeptide(L)'
;MMQLLQHPSTQLSSDFYDKNKSQEIATKLFEQLFEHPEKFTDINLEYIHNLQKLITNSVAKFTGGKSEDPQNDTSFFDKRFKDPAWQQRGTLLAIAIAYYKSKNNPIINSASFLTTLVDFANPGEIGALINKSTIGYIENKVSEVGYLDGKYLSNSFSLIRANALVWSYFVNNYLLGKSPAAFDILYWNSDATNLPAKMYIYYLKNMYIDNLLKVAGGIEMLGTKINLADIEVPTFSLAAKGDHIALWQSVYDGVKLFKGNTTFCLTEAGHVAGVVNPATSNKYSHMISTDILENPNEWLESAKVHEGSWWKSWNKWLLNNSEELEKSINYNSLEMIEPAPGSYVTQI
;
A
#
# COMPACT_ATOMS: atom_id res chain seq x y z
N MET A 1 -8.65 4.03 -33.61
CA MET A 1 -7.72 4.90 -32.86
C MET A 1 -7.81 6.37 -33.28
N MET A 2 -8.05 6.70 -34.57
CA MET A 2 -8.13 8.09 -35.06
C MET A 2 -9.45 8.85 -34.78
N GLN A 3 -10.51 8.20 -34.28
CA GLN A 3 -11.79 8.88 -33.97
C GLN A 3 -11.97 9.27 -32.49
N LEU A 4 -11.08 8.82 -31.59
CA LEU A 4 -11.12 9.19 -30.16
C LEU A 4 -10.47 10.54 -29.85
N LEU A 5 -9.77 11.14 -30.80
CA LEU A 5 -9.04 12.41 -30.64
C LEU A 5 -9.85 13.66 -31.00
N GLN A 6 -11.11 13.52 -31.41
CA GLN A 6 -11.95 14.64 -31.89
C GLN A 6 -12.98 15.12 -30.85
N HIS A 7 -12.95 14.61 -29.61
CA HIS A 7 -13.88 15.06 -28.57
C HIS A 7 -13.42 16.41 -27.97
N PRO A 8 -14.29 17.45 -27.88
CA PRO A 8 -13.89 18.79 -27.45
C PRO A 8 -13.39 18.88 -25.99
N SER A 9 -13.65 17.86 -25.18
CA SER A 9 -13.33 17.79 -23.74
C SER A 9 -11.96 17.18 -23.43
N THR A 10 -11.17 16.83 -24.46
CA THR A 10 -9.81 16.27 -24.32
C THR A 10 -8.74 17.22 -24.85
N GLN A 11 -8.79 18.50 -24.49
CA GLN A 11 -7.61 19.34 -24.57
C GLN A 11 -6.69 19.01 -23.38
N LEU A 12 -5.85 17.99 -23.58
CA LEU A 12 -4.61 17.87 -22.80
C LEU A 12 -3.84 19.18 -22.95
N SER A 13 -3.49 19.82 -21.84
CA SER A 13 -2.65 21.02 -21.87
C SER A 13 -1.39 20.74 -22.70
N SER A 14 -1.08 21.66 -23.61
CA SER A 14 0.14 21.61 -24.44
C SER A 14 1.44 21.62 -23.61
N ASP A 15 1.35 21.93 -22.31
CA ASP A 15 2.48 21.98 -21.39
C ASP A 15 3.02 20.58 -21.01
N PHE A 16 2.25 19.51 -21.29
CA PHE A 16 2.65 18.12 -21.06
C PHE A 16 3.16 17.39 -22.32
N TYR A 17 3.12 18.03 -23.49
CA TYR A 17 3.45 17.40 -24.78
C TYR A 17 4.62 18.10 -25.48
N ASP A 18 5.83 17.58 -25.26
CA ASP A 18 7.02 18.01 -26.00
C ASP A 18 7.07 17.31 -27.37
N LYS A 19 6.69 18.07 -28.41
CA LYS A 19 6.56 17.59 -29.80
C LYS A 19 7.90 17.14 -30.39
N ASN A 20 9.01 17.77 -29.98
CA ASN A 20 10.35 17.43 -30.47
C ASN A 20 10.83 16.12 -29.83
N LYS A 21 10.59 15.96 -28.53
CA LYS A 21 10.94 14.74 -27.79
C LYS A 21 10.12 13.53 -28.24
N SER A 22 8.85 13.75 -28.60
CA SER A 22 7.97 12.71 -29.15
C SER A 22 8.40 12.25 -30.55
N GLN A 23 8.90 13.16 -31.39
CA GLN A 23 9.48 12.81 -32.69
C GLN A 23 10.81 12.05 -32.53
N GLU A 24 11.67 12.47 -31.60
CA GLU A 24 12.93 11.77 -31.30
C GLU A 24 12.68 10.33 -30.80
N ILE A 25 11.69 10.15 -29.92
CA ILE A 25 11.22 8.85 -29.44
C ILE A 25 10.73 7.97 -30.59
N ALA A 26 9.89 8.53 -31.48
CA ALA A 26 9.37 7.78 -32.62
C ALA A 26 10.49 7.34 -33.57
N THR A 27 11.46 8.20 -33.85
CA THR A 27 12.62 7.88 -34.69
C THR A 27 13.46 6.78 -34.07
N LYS A 28 13.79 6.86 -32.77
CA LYS A 28 14.57 5.84 -32.05
C LYS A 28 13.84 4.49 -31.98
N LEU A 29 12.51 4.51 -31.83
CA LEU A 29 11.70 3.30 -31.86
C LEU A 29 11.76 2.63 -33.24
N PHE A 30 11.69 3.41 -34.32
CA PHE A 30 11.82 2.88 -35.68
C PHE A 30 13.23 2.34 -35.94
N GLU A 31 14.28 3.04 -35.50
CA GLU A 31 15.67 2.58 -35.62
C GLU A 31 15.89 1.25 -34.90
N GLN A 32 15.42 1.10 -33.66
CA GLN A 32 15.56 -0.15 -32.91
C GLN A 32 14.72 -1.31 -33.49
N LEU A 33 13.56 -1.00 -34.10
CA LEU A 33 12.75 -1.99 -34.83
C LEU A 33 13.48 -2.56 -36.05
N PHE A 34 14.30 -1.74 -36.72
CA PHE A 34 15.12 -2.17 -37.84
C PHE A 34 16.40 -2.89 -37.42
N GLU A 35 17.00 -2.53 -36.29
CA GLU A 35 18.23 -3.15 -35.79
C GLU A 35 18.00 -4.52 -35.12
N HIS A 36 16.84 -4.74 -34.50
CA HIS A 36 16.53 -5.98 -33.75
C HIS A 36 15.12 -6.55 -34.07
N PRO A 37 14.82 -6.89 -35.33
CA PRO A 37 13.51 -7.41 -35.73
C PRO A 37 13.14 -8.74 -35.04
N GLU A 38 14.14 -9.55 -34.69
CA GLU A 38 13.99 -10.83 -33.99
C GLU A 38 13.44 -10.68 -32.56
N LYS A 39 13.91 -9.69 -31.79
CA LYS A 39 13.41 -9.47 -30.42
C LYS A 39 11.94 -9.04 -30.40
N PHE A 40 11.53 -8.26 -31.41
CA PHE A 40 10.14 -7.86 -31.56
C PHE A 40 9.26 -9.06 -31.94
N THR A 41 9.76 -9.97 -32.79
CA THR A 41 9.00 -11.17 -33.17
C THR A 41 8.91 -12.17 -32.02
N ASP A 42 10.00 -12.43 -31.30
CA ASP A 42 10.01 -13.39 -30.19
C ASP A 42 9.11 -12.95 -29.02
N ILE A 43 9.19 -11.68 -28.62
CA ILE A 43 8.36 -11.13 -27.53
C ILE A 43 6.88 -11.12 -27.93
N ASN A 44 6.56 -10.75 -29.17
CA ASN A 44 5.17 -10.78 -29.63
C ASN A 44 4.65 -12.21 -29.79
N LEU A 45 5.48 -13.16 -30.22
CA LEU A 45 5.09 -14.57 -30.32
C LEU A 45 4.83 -15.19 -28.94
N GLU A 46 5.69 -14.92 -27.96
CA GLU A 46 5.49 -15.37 -26.58
C GLU A 46 4.24 -14.73 -25.96
N TYR A 47 4.04 -13.42 -26.19
CA TYR A 47 2.86 -12.71 -25.71
C TYR A 47 1.56 -13.21 -26.37
N ILE A 48 1.56 -13.40 -27.69
CA ILE A 48 0.41 -13.95 -28.43
C ILE A 48 0.13 -15.38 -27.98
N HIS A 49 1.16 -16.19 -27.75
CA HIS A 49 1.01 -17.56 -27.25
C HIS A 49 0.39 -17.59 -25.84
N ASN A 50 0.89 -16.77 -24.93
CA ASN A 50 0.37 -16.67 -23.57
C ASN A 50 -1.05 -16.10 -23.54
N LEU A 51 -1.34 -15.10 -24.38
CA LEU A 51 -2.67 -14.52 -24.51
C LEU A 51 -3.67 -15.52 -25.12
N GLN A 52 -3.28 -16.28 -26.14
CA GLN A 52 -4.09 -17.36 -26.68
C GLN A 52 -4.38 -18.41 -25.61
N LYS A 53 -3.37 -18.84 -24.85
CA LYS A 53 -3.53 -19.83 -23.77
C LYS A 53 -4.46 -19.33 -22.67
N LEU A 54 -4.36 -18.05 -22.30
CA LEU A 54 -5.23 -17.41 -21.33
C LEU A 54 -6.68 -17.31 -21.84
N ILE A 55 -6.89 -16.92 -23.09
CA ILE A 55 -8.22 -16.82 -23.71
C ILE A 55 -8.84 -18.21 -23.82
N THR A 56 -8.10 -19.21 -24.30
CA THR A 56 -8.58 -20.59 -24.42
C THR A 56 -8.94 -21.18 -23.05
N ASN A 57 -8.11 -20.96 -22.02
CA ASN A 57 -8.41 -21.42 -20.67
C ASN A 57 -9.59 -20.67 -20.03
N SER A 58 -9.74 -19.38 -20.31
CA SER A 58 -10.87 -18.58 -19.83
C SER A 58 -12.19 -18.99 -20.51
N VAL A 59 -12.16 -19.26 -21.81
CA VAL A 59 -13.32 -19.76 -22.58
C VAL A 59 -13.68 -21.18 -22.15
N ALA A 60 -12.70 -22.06 -21.91
CA ALA A 60 -12.94 -23.39 -21.36
C ALA A 60 -13.58 -23.34 -19.96
N LYS A 61 -13.08 -22.48 -19.06
CA LYS A 61 -13.66 -22.27 -17.72
C LYS A 61 -15.07 -21.68 -17.78
N PHE A 62 -15.34 -20.78 -18.73
CA PHE A 62 -16.66 -20.17 -18.92
C PHE A 62 -17.69 -21.14 -19.53
N THR A 63 -17.25 -22.08 -20.37
CA THR A 63 -18.12 -23.05 -21.06
C THR A 63 -18.22 -24.41 -20.35
N GLY A 64 -17.59 -24.55 -19.18
CA GLY A 64 -17.62 -25.79 -18.39
C GLY A 64 -16.70 -26.91 -18.91
N GLY A 65 -15.77 -26.60 -19.82
CA GLY A 65 -14.75 -27.54 -20.30
C GLY A 65 -13.60 -27.73 -19.31
N LYS A 66 -12.88 -28.86 -19.41
CA LYS A 66 -11.67 -29.11 -18.60
C LYS A 66 -10.54 -28.18 -19.03
N SER A 67 -10.06 -27.34 -18.11
CA SER A 67 -8.83 -26.56 -18.29
C SER A 67 -7.63 -27.33 -17.73
N GLU A 68 -6.53 -27.38 -18.48
CA GLU A 68 -5.23 -27.74 -17.92
C GLU A 68 -4.71 -26.54 -17.11
N ASP A 69 -5.06 -26.48 -15.83
CA ASP A 69 -4.31 -25.63 -14.92
C ASP A 69 -2.89 -26.21 -14.82
N PRO A 70 -1.83 -25.36 -14.81
CA PRO A 70 -0.48 -25.85 -14.54
C PRO A 70 -0.52 -26.66 -13.24
N GLN A 71 0.04 -27.87 -13.27
CA GLN A 71 0.03 -28.78 -12.14
C GLN A 71 0.57 -28.06 -10.90
N ASN A 72 -0.32 -27.72 -9.98
CA ASN A 72 0.05 -27.42 -8.62
C ASN A 72 0.50 -28.75 -8.01
N ASP A 73 1.80 -28.87 -7.76
CA ASP A 73 2.33 -29.91 -6.91
C ASP A 73 1.59 -29.85 -5.57
N THR A 74 0.76 -30.86 -5.30
CA THR A 74 -0.14 -30.89 -4.14
C THR A 74 0.56 -31.44 -2.88
N SER A 75 1.89 -31.56 -2.88
CA SER A 75 2.64 -32.03 -1.73
C SER A 75 2.94 -30.97 -0.65
N PHE A 76 2.43 -29.74 -0.77
CA PHE A 76 2.61 -28.71 0.26
C PHE A 76 1.33 -28.49 1.08
N PHE A 77 1.28 -29.10 2.26
CA PHE A 77 0.42 -28.61 3.34
C PHE A 77 1.11 -27.41 4.00
N ASP A 78 0.51 -26.24 3.86
CA ASP A 78 0.95 -25.01 4.52
C ASP A 78 0.84 -25.16 6.05
N LYS A 79 1.98 -25.07 6.73
CA LYS A 79 2.13 -25.18 8.19
C LYS A 79 2.55 -23.86 8.86
N ARG A 80 2.46 -22.70 8.20
CA ARG A 80 3.19 -21.51 8.68
C ARG A 80 2.46 -20.20 8.38
N PHE A 81 1.36 -19.95 9.10
CA PHE A 81 0.88 -18.58 9.32
C PHE A 81 2.00 -17.74 9.95
N LYS A 82 2.33 -16.57 9.37
CA LYS A 82 2.92 -15.38 10.03
C LYS A 82 3.03 -14.17 9.06
N ASP A 83 2.62 -13.01 9.56
CA ASP A 83 2.03 -11.84 8.87
C ASP A 83 3.03 -10.68 8.58
N PRO A 84 2.99 -10.06 7.37
CA PRO A 84 3.49 -8.70 7.19
C PRO A 84 2.56 -7.77 6.36
N ALA A 85 1.40 -7.37 6.89
CA ALA A 85 0.50 -6.40 6.25
C ALA A 85 0.84 -4.94 6.62
N TRP A 86 1.84 -4.35 5.94
CA TRP A 86 2.38 -2.99 6.22
C TRP A 86 1.33 -1.87 6.31
N GLN A 87 0.27 -1.89 5.49
CA GLN A 87 -0.81 -0.89 5.51
C GLN A 87 -1.90 -1.19 6.56
N GLN A 88 -1.98 -2.44 7.05
CA GLN A 88 -2.93 -2.87 8.08
C GLN A 88 -2.34 -2.82 9.49
N ARG A 89 -1.00 -2.71 9.63
CA ARG A 89 -0.32 -2.66 10.93
C ARG A 89 -0.76 -1.49 11.79
N GLY A 90 -0.96 -0.31 11.19
CA GLY A 90 -1.47 0.84 11.94
C GLY A 90 -2.91 0.62 12.41
N THR A 91 -3.77 0.06 11.57
CA THR A 91 -5.15 -0.27 11.95
C THR A 91 -5.18 -1.33 13.05
N LEU A 92 -4.35 -2.38 12.93
CA LEU A 92 -4.18 -3.41 13.96
C LEU A 92 -3.59 -2.82 15.25
N LEU A 93 -2.64 -1.89 15.17
CA LEU A 93 -2.07 -1.20 16.32
C LEU A 93 -3.15 -0.37 17.04
N ALA A 94 -3.99 0.36 16.31
CA ALA A 94 -5.10 1.12 16.88
C ALA A 94 -6.07 0.20 17.63
N ILE A 95 -6.41 -0.94 17.01
CA ILE A 95 -7.24 -1.99 17.63
C ILE A 95 -6.56 -2.55 18.89
N ALA A 96 -5.25 -2.82 18.83
CA ALA A 96 -4.50 -3.38 19.95
C ALA A 96 -4.42 -2.40 21.13
N ILE A 97 -4.16 -1.11 20.90
CA ILE A 97 -4.14 -0.09 21.95
C ILE A 97 -5.50 -0.01 22.64
N ALA A 98 -6.58 0.09 21.87
CA ALA A 98 -7.93 0.12 22.41
C ALA A 98 -8.27 -1.15 23.20
N TYR A 99 -7.90 -2.32 22.68
CA TYR A 99 -8.08 -3.60 23.37
C TYR A 99 -7.32 -3.68 24.71
N TYR A 100 -6.04 -3.30 24.73
CA TYR A 100 -5.22 -3.35 25.94
C TYR A 100 -5.70 -2.33 26.98
N LYS A 101 -6.13 -1.16 26.53
CA LYS A 101 -6.75 -0.15 27.40
C LYS A 101 -8.03 -0.67 28.04
N SER A 102 -8.92 -1.29 27.27
CA SER A 102 -10.20 -1.82 27.81
C SER A 102 -10.00 -3.00 28.77
N LYS A 103 -8.84 -3.68 28.72
CA LYS A 103 -8.43 -4.71 29.68
C LYS A 103 -7.69 -4.15 30.90
N ASN A 104 -7.58 -2.83 31.05
CA ASN A 104 -6.79 -2.17 32.09
C ASN A 104 -5.32 -2.65 32.12
N ASN A 105 -4.75 -2.98 30.96
CA ASN A 105 -3.35 -3.41 30.82
C ASN A 105 -2.63 -2.53 29.77
N PRO A 106 -2.40 -1.24 30.03
CA PRO A 106 -1.79 -0.33 29.07
C PRO A 106 -0.28 -0.61 28.97
N ILE A 107 0.12 -1.45 28.02
CA ILE A 107 1.54 -1.78 27.75
C ILE A 107 2.19 -0.84 26.72
N ILE A 108 1.42 0.06 26.12
CA ILE A 108 1.87 0.97 25.05
C ILE A 108 1.90 2.38 25.61
N ASN A 109 3.08 3.01 25.64
CA ASN A 109 3.27 4.36 26.19
C ASN A 109 3.07 5.46 25.15
N SER A 110 3.34 5.16 23.87
CA SER A 110 3.14 6.08 22.74
C SER A 110 2.95 5.27 21.45
N ALA A 111 2.35 5.87 20.41
CA ALA A 111 2.09 5.19 19.15
C ALA A 111 2.45 6.06 17.94
N SER A 112 2.93 5.41 16.87
CA SER A 112 3.15 6.06 15.57
C SER A 112 2.36 5.35 14.48
N PHE A 113 1.51 6.10 13.77
CA PHE A 113 0.72 5.61 12.65
C PHE A 113 1.27 6.22 11.36
N LEU A 114 1.68 5.38 10.41
CA LEU A 114 2.25 5.84 9.14
C LEU A 114 1.31 5.47 8.01
N THR A 115 0.75 6.48 7.32
CA THR A 115 -0.21 6.31 6.21
C THR A 115 -1.32 5.31 6.53
N THR A 116 -1.90 5.44 7.73
CA THR A 116 -2.82 4.45 8.30
C THR A 116 -4.26 4.95 8.25
N LEU A 117 -5.17 4.09 7.78
CA LEU A 117 -6.61 4.33 7.86
C LEU A 117 -7.19 3.66 9.13
N VAL A 118 -7.97 4.44 9.88
CA VAL A 118 -8.87 3.95 10.94
C VAL A 118 -10.31 4.41 10.72
N ASP A 119 -10.49 5.46 9.90
CA ASP A 119 -11.75 5.81 9.25
C ASP A 119 -11.61 5.50 7.74
N PHE A 120 -12.46 4.60 7.24
CA PHE A 120 -12.46 4.13 5.86
C PHE A 120 -13.56 4.80 5.02
N ALA A 121 -14.09 5.95 5.43
CA ALA A 121 -15.15 6.64 4.69
C ALA A 121 -14.72 7.03 3.26
N ASN A 122 -13.44 7.37 3.08
CA ASN A 122 -12.86 7.71 1.78
C ASN A 122 -11.54 6.95 1.56
N PRO A 123 -11.56 5.63 1.31
CA PRO A 123 -10.37 4.78 1.40
C PRO A 123 -9.50 4.82 0.12
N GLY A 124 -9.51 5.93 -0.61
CA GLY A 124 -8.75 6.13 -1.84
C GLY A 124 -9.19 5.24 -3.01
N GLU A 125 -8.29 5.09 -3.98
CA GLU A 125 -8.57 4.37 -5.24
C GLU A 125 -8.86 2.87 -5.01
N ILE A 126 -8.31 2.28 -3.93
CA ILE A 126 -8.61 0.90 -3.53
C ILE A 126 -10.10 0.72 -3.21
N GLY A 127 -10.73 1.73 -2.63
CA GLY A 127 -12.17 1.73 -2.34
C GLY A 127 -13.03 1.47 -3.58
N ALA A 128 -12.61 1.98 -4.74
CA ALA A 128 -13.35 1.78 -5.99
C ALA A 128 -13.36 0.31 -6.45
N LEU A 129 -12.38 -0.49 -6.06
CA LEU A 129 -12.31 -1.91 -6.40
C LEU A 129 -13.07 -2.81 -5.41
N ILE A 130 -13.39 -2.29 -4.22
CA ILE A 130 -14.00 -3.06 -3.14
C ILE A 130 -15.50 -2.77 -3.10
N ASN A 131 -16.29 -3.81 -3.37
CA ASN A 131 -17.74 -3.80 -3.22
C ASN A 131 -18.22 -5.20 -2.82
N LYS A 132 -19.52 -5.32 -2.49
CA LYS A 132 -20.12 -6.58 -2.04
C LYS A 132 -19.93 -7.72 -3.04
N SER A 133 -19.96 -7.43 -4.35
CA SER A 133 -19.74 -8.44 -5.40
C SER A 133 -18.29 -8.90 -5.44
N THR A 134 -17.33 -7.98 -5.39
CA THR A 134 -15.89 -8.33 -5.32
C THR A 134 -15.58 -9.17 -4.08
N ILE A 135 -16.16 -8.82 -2.93
CA ILE A 135 -15.98 -9.60 -1.70
C ILE A 135 -16.58 -10.99 -1.83
N GLY A 136 -17.80 -11.13 -2.37
CA GLY A 136 -18.40 -12.45 -2.59
C GLY A 136 -17.55 -13.34 -3.52
N TYR A 137 -16.93 -12.75 -4.54
CA TYR A 137 -15.98 -13.46 -5.38
C TYR A 137 -14.73 -13.90 -4.60
N ILE A 138 -14.15 -13.02 -3.79
CA ILE A 138 -12.99 -13.35 -2.94
C ILE A 138 -13.37 -14.46 -1.95
N GLU A 139 -14.53 -14.37 -1.29
CA GLU A 139 -15.03 -15.39 -0.35
C GLU A 139 -15.13 -16.76 -0.99
N ASN A 140 -15.71 -16.84 -2.20
CA ASN A 140 -15.80 -18.08 -2.95
C ASN A 140 -14.44 -18.63 -3.35
N LYS A 141 -13.46 -17.76 -3.63
CA LYS A 141 -12.09 -18.19 -4.00
C LYS A 141 -11.30 -18.69 -2.80
N VAL A 142 -11.42 -18.03 -1.66
CA VAL A 142 -10.65 -18.38 -0.46
C VAL A 142 -11.31 -19.49 0.36
N SER A 143 -12.57 -19.84 0.10
CA SER A 143 -13.29 -20.92 0.82
C SER A 143 -12.69 -22.30 0.57
N GLU A 144 -12.15 -22.55 -0.62
CA GLU A 144 -11.54 -23.83 -1.00
C GLU A 144 -10.11 -23.98 -0.46
N VAL A 145 -9.35 -22.88 -0.42
CA VAL A 145 -7.90 -22.91 -0.16
C VAL A 145 -7.54 -22.43 1.26
N GLY A 146 -8.40 -21.65 1.91
CA GLY A 146 -8.21 -21.15 3.29
C GLY A 146 -7.31 -19.91 3.42
N TYR A 147 -6.71 -19.44 2.33
CA TYR A 147 -5.92 -18.21 2.27
C TYR A 147 -6.18 -17.45 0.96
N LEU A 148 -5.84 -16.15 0.94
CA LEU A 148 -5.77 -15.35 -0.27
C LEU A 148 -4.33 -15.39 -0.81
N ASP A 149 -4.18 -15.81 -2.06
CA ASP A 149 -2.90 -15.74 -2.77
C ASP A 149 -2.47 -14.27 -2.95
N GLY A 150 -1.28 -13.94 -2.47
CA GLY A 150 -0.68 -12.60 -2.53
C GLY A 150 -0.60 -12.03 -3.95
N LYS A 151 -0.58 -12.88 -4.98
CA LYS A 151 -0.64 -12.45 -6.40
C LYS A 151 -1.93 -11.70 -6.72
N TYR A 152 -3.07 -12.06 -6.14
CA TYR A 152 -4.32 -11.30 -6.35
C TYR A 152 -4.23 -9.89 -5.79
N LEU A 153 -3.61 -9.76 -4.61
CA LEU A 153 -3.42 -8.47 -3.96
C LEU A 153 -2.40 -7.61 -4.72
N SER A 154 -1.25 -8.19 -5.09
CA SER A 154 -0.22 -7.52 -5.88
C SER A 154 -0.73 -7.06 -7.24
N ASN A 155 -1.53 -7.88 -7.94
CA ASN A 155 -2.17 -7.49 -9.19
C ASN A 155 -3.15 -6.33 -9.00
N SER A 156 -3.96 -6.36 -7.93
CA SER A 156 -4.90 -5.28 -7.63
C SER A 156 -4.19 -3.95 -7.32
N PHE A 157 -3.12 -3.98 -6.53
CA PHE A 157 -2.29 -2.79 -6.26
C PHE A 157 -1.55 -2.30 -7.50
N SER A 158 -1.06 -3.21 -8.36
CA SER A 158 -0.38 -2.85 -9.60
C SER A 158 -1.32 -2.19 -10.61
N LEU A 159 -2.59 -2.59 -10.66
CA LEU A 159 -3.63 -1.95 -11.48
C LEU A 159 -3.92 -0.51 -11.04
N ILE A 160 -3.94 -0.26 -9.73
CA ILE A 160 -4.16 1.08 -9.17
C ILE A 160 -2.96 2.00 -9.46
N ARG A 161 -1.74 1.45 -9.42
CA ARG A 161 -0.51 2.22 -9.73
C ARG A 161 -0.18 2.36 -11.22
N ALA A 162 -1.08 1.97 -12.13
CA ALA A 162 -0.81 1.97 -13.57
C ALA A 162 -0.37 3.35 -14.10
N ASN A 163 -0.96 4.45 -13.63
CA ASN A 163 -0.60 5.78 -14.12
C ASN A 163 0.77 6.27 -13.62
N ALA A 164 1.14 5.99 -12.36
CA ALA A 164 2.38 6.53 -11.78
C ALA A 164 3.60 5.64 -12.06
N LEU A 165 3.43 4.31 -12.05
CA LEU A 165 4.53 3.35 -12.21
C LEU A 165 4.57 2.68 -13.57
N VAL A 166 3.44 2.34 -14.19
CA VAL A 166 3.46 1.63 -15.47
C VAL A 166 3.67 2.61 -16.63
N TRP A 167 3.01 3.77 -16.63
CA TRP A 167 3.13 4.72 -17.73
C TRP A 167 4.48 5.45 -17.77
N SER A 168 4.99 5.88 -16.61
CA SER A 168 6.33 6.49 -16.52
C SER A 168 7.44 5.48 -16.87
N TYR A 169 7.28 4.21 -16.48
CA TYR A 169 8.16 3.10 -16.87
C TYR A 169 8.07 2.81 -18.37
N PHE A 170 6.87 2.73 -18.94
CA PHE A 170 6.66 2.52 -20.37
C PHE A 170 7.27 3.65 -21.20
N VAL A 171 7.04 4.91 -20.83
CA VAL A 171 7.60 6.06 -21.54
C VAL A 171 9.13 6.11 -21.42
N ASN A 172 9.70 5.87 -20.23
CA ASN A 172 11.16 5.95 -20.06
C ASN A 172 11.92 4.73 -20.61
N ASN A 173 11.34 3.53 -20.53
CA ASN A 173 12.07 2.30 -20.82
C ASN A 173 11.70 1.70 -22.17
N TYR A 174 10.41 1.71 -22.53
CA TYR A 174 9.95 1.20 -23.82
C TYR A 174 10.08 2.26 -24.92
N LEU A 175 9.64 3.49 -24.66
CA LEU A 175 9.67 4.56 -25.67
C LEU A 175 11.03 5.28 -25.75
N LEU A 176 11.69 5.54 -24.61
CA LEU A 176 12.96 6.28 -24.56
C LEU A 176 14.21 5.39 -24.51
N GLY A 177 14.05 4.06 -24.47
CA GLY A 177 15.16 3.09 -24.48
C GLY A 177 16.12 3.20 -23.30
N LYS A 178 15.72 3.83 -22.19
CA LYS A 178 16.56 3.92 -20.99
C LYS A 178 16.47 2.62 -20.21
N SER A 179 17.60 2.10 -19.74
CA SER A 179 17.60 0.92 -18.87
C SER A 179 16.79 1.23 -17.60
N PRO A 180 15.89 0.34 -17.16
CA PRO A 180 15.18 0.52 -15.91
C PRO A 180 16.20 0.61 -14.78
N ALA A 181 16.15 1.66 -13.96
CA ALA A 181 16.84 1.60 -12.68
C ALA A 181 16.25 0.41 -11.91
N ALA A 182 17.10 -0.43 -11.32
CA ALA A 182 16.67 -1.47 -10.41
C ALA A 182 16.05 -0.78 -9.18
N PHE A 183 14.74 -0.55 -9.22
CA PHE A 183 14.02 0.07 -8.12
C PHE A 183 13.80 -0.99 -7.04
N ASP A 184 14.53 -0.86 -5.94
CA ASP A 184 14.26 -1.48 -4.64
C ASP A 184 12.76 -1.56 -4.30
N ILE A 185 12.01 -0.49 -4.55
CA ILE A 185 10.57 -0.40 -4.33
C ILE A 185 9.78 -1.35 -5.24
N LEU A 186 10.21 -1.57 -6.48
CA LEU A 186 9.55 -2.50 -7.39
C LEU A 186 9.78 -3.95 -6.95
N TYR A 187 11.00 -4.28 -6.54
CA TYR A 187 11.31 -5.60 -5.98
C TYR A 187 10.46 -5.89 -4.75
N TRP A 188 10.41 -4.95 -3.79
CA TRP A 188 9.54 -5.02 -2.63
C TRP A 188 8.06 -5.19 -2.98
N ASN A 189 7.56 -4.47 -4.00
CA ASN A 189 6.15 -4.55 -4.40
C ASN A 189 5.80 -5.88 -5.10
N SER A 190 6.76 -6.50 -5.78
CA SER A 190 6.58 -7.81 -6.42
C SER A 190 6.66 -8.98 -5.44
N ASP A 191 7.25 -8.78 -4.27
CA ASP A 191 7.41 -9.78 -3.22
C ASP A 191 6.13 -9.88 -2.36
N ALA A 192 5.10 -10.49 -2.95
CA ALA A 192 3.76 -10.56 -2.38
C ALA A 192 3.63 -11.64 -1.30
N THR A 193 2.72 -11.43 -0.35
CA THR A 193 2.48 -12.38 0.75
C THR A 193 1.02 -12.85 0.81
N ASN A 194 0.82 -14.10 1.23
CA ASN A 194 -0.50 -14.68 1.40
C ASN A 194 -1.15 -14.20 2.71
N LEU A 195 -2.48 -14.04 2.70
CA LEU A 195 -3.24 -13.61 3.87
C LEU A 195 -4.24 -14.68 4.31
N PRO A 196 -4.44 -14.91 5.63
CA PRO A 196 -5.50 -15.79 6.13
C PRO A 196 -6.87 -15.33 5.62
N ALA A 197 -7.64 -16.25 5.02
CA ALA A 197 -8.93 -15.93 4.41
C ALA A 197 -9.87 -15.20 5.38
N LYS A 198 -10.03 -15.75 6.59
CA LYS A 198 -10.91 -15.19 7.63
C LYS A 198 -10.51 -13.77 8.03
N MET A 199 -9.21 -13.53 8.19
CA MET A 199 -8.69 -12.21 8.57
C MET A 199 -8.97 -11.20 7.46
N TYR A 200 -8.65 -11.54 6.22
CA TYR A 200 -8.79 -10.61 5.11
C TYR A 200 -10.26 -10.29 4.78
N ILE A 201 -11.14 -11.30 4.76
CA ILE A 201 -12.57 -11.08 4.57
C ILE A 201 -13.16 -10.23 5.70
N TYR A 202 -12.75 -10.49 6.95
CA TYR A 202 -13.15 -9.66 8.08
C TYR A 202 -12.71 -8.21 7.88
N TYR A 203 -11.46 -7.98 7.48
CA TYR A 203 -10.92 -6.65 7.23
C TYR A 203 -11.69 -5.92 6.12
N LEU A 204 -11.93 -6.56 4.97
CA LEU A 204 -12.67 -5.95 3.86
C LEU A 204 -14.10 -5.58 4.24
N LYS A 205 -14.84 -6.48 4.91
CA LYS A 205 -16.23 -6.24 5.30
C LYS A 205 -16.33 -5.14 6.35
N ASN A 206 -15.63 -5.32 7.48
CA ASN A 206 -15.79 -4.43 8.63
C ASN A 206 -15.11 -3.08 8.43
N MET A 207 -14.06 -2.97 7.62
CA MET A 207 -13.35 -1.70 7.39
C MET A 207 -13.84 -1.03 6.11
N TYR A 208 -13.66 -1.65 4.94
CA TYR A 208 -13.90 -0.99 3.66
C TYR A 208 -15.38 -0.88 3.27
N ILE A 209 -16.22 -1.86 3.64
CA ILE A 209 -17.65 -1.81 3.30
C ILE A 209 -18.46 -1.11 4.39
N ASP A 210 -18.37 -1.62 5.62
CA ASP A 210 -19.26 -1.21 6.70
C ASP A 210 -18.64 -0.11 7.58
N ASN A 211 -17.32 0.13 7.46
CA ASN A 211 -16.55 1.14 8.21
C ASN A 211 -16.90 1.14 9.71
N LEU A 212 -16.88 -0.05 10.33
CA LEU A 212 -17.31 -0.27 11.70
C LEU A 212 -16.23 0.10 12.73
N LEU A 213 -14.96 0.20 12.35
CA LEU A 213 -13.88 0.54 13.28
C LEU A 213 -14.00 1.96 13.84
N LYS A 214 -14.49 2.94 13.04
CA LYS A 214 -14.75 4.29 13.54
C LYS A 214 -15.92 4.37 14.51
N VAL A 215 -16.79 3.35 14.53
CA VAL A 215 -17.97 3.31 15.40
C VAL A 215 -17.56 2.70 16.73
N ALA A 216 -17.82 3.42 17.83
CA ALA A 216 -17.51 2.92 19.17
C ALA A 216 -18.23 1.58 19.44
N GLY A 217 -17.44 0.52 19.66
CA GLY A 217 -17.93 -0.83 19.84
C GLY A 217 -18.51 -1.48 18.58
N GLY A 218 -18.24 -0.92 17.39
CA GLY A 218 -18.70 -1.45 16.10
C GLY A 218 -17.99 -2.75 15.69
N ILE A 219 -16.81 -3.00 16.23
CA ILE A 219 -16.11 -4.28 16.10
C ILE A 219 -15.76 -4.89 17.46
N GLU A 220 -15.58 -6.21 17.47
CA GLU A 220 -15.21 -6.97 18.66
C GLU A 220 -13.97 -7.82 18.38
N MET A 221 -13.00 -7.77 19.29
CA MET A 221 -11.79 -8.60 19.26
C MET A 221 -11.66 -9.35 20.56
N LEU A 222 -11.54 -10.68 20.51
CA LEU A 222 -11.37 -11.53 21.69
C LEU A 222 -12.41 -11.23 22.80
N GLY A 223 -13.70 -11.15 22.44
CA GLY A 223 -14.77 -10.85 23.39
C GLY A 223 -14.86 -9.40 23.84
N THR A 224 -14.12 -8.49 23.20
CA THR A 224 -13.90 -7.12 23.68
C THR A 224 -14.25 -6.12 22.59
N LYS A 225 -15.24 -5.26 22.87
CA LYS A 225 -15.66 -4.18 21.98
C LYS A 225 -14.55 -3.14 21.87
N ILE A 226 -14.24 -2.72 20.64
CA ILE A 226 -13.17 -1.77 20.36
C ILE A 226 -13.73 -0.36 20.23
N ASN A 227 -13.09 0.60 20.90
CA ASN A 227 -13.41 2.01 20.81
C ASN A 227 -12.13 2.81 20.58
N LEU A 228 -12.02 3.53 19.46
CA LEU A 228 -10.82 4.31 19.15
C LEU A 228 -10.60 5.48 20.12
N ALA A 229 -11.63 5.94 20.82
CA ALA A 229 -11.49 6.94 21.87
C ALA A 229 -10.71 6.43 23.09
N ASP A 230 -10.48 5.11 23.21
CA ASP A 230 -9.63 4.51 24.24
C ASP A 230 -8.13 4.71 23.95
N ILE A 231 -7.78 5.20 22.75
CA ILE A 231 -6.41 5.60 22.39
C ILE A 231 -6.15 6.98 23.03
N GLU A 232 -5.70 6.94 24.27
CA GLU A 232 -5.35 8.12 25.08
C GLU A 232 -3.84 8.42 25.09
N VAL A 233 -3.03 7.53 24.50
CA VAL A 233 -1.56 7.65 24.47
C VAL A 233 -1.12 8.75 23.50
N PRO A 234 0.03 9.41 23.75
CA PRO A 234 0.65 10.29 22.78
C PRO A 234 0.79 9.59 21.42
N THR A 235 0.29 10.26 20.39
CA THR A 235 0.22 9.70 19.04
C THR A 235 0.94 10.58 18.02
N PHE A 236 1.75 9.98 17.17
CA PHE A 236 2.31 10.61 15.98
C PHE A 236 1.66 10.00 14.74
N SER A 237 0.93 10.79 13.95
CA SER A 237 0.28 10.31 12.73
C SER A 237 0.89 10.98 11.52
N LEU A 238 1.43 10.17 10.60
CA LEU A 238 2.00 10.62 9.33
C LEU A 238 1.04 10.31 8.19
N ALA A 239 0.82 11.29 7.32
CA ALA A 239 0.24 11.08 5.99
C ALA A 239 1.14 11.67 4.91
N ALA A 240 0.95 11.24 3.66
CA ALA A 240 1.64 11.79 2.50
C ALA A 240 0.65 12.53 1.59
N LYS A 241 0.99 13.76 1.19
CA LYS A 241 0.09 14.67 0.47
C LYS A 241 -0.34 14.16 -0.91
N GLY A 242 0.57 13.47 -1.60
CA GLY A 242 0.32 12.84 -2.91
C GLY A 242 -0.07 11.36 -2.81
N ASP A 243 -0.50 10.90 -1.64
CA ASP A 243 -0.97 9.53 -1.45
C ASP A 243 -2.39 9.34 -2.02
N HIS A 244 -2.53 8.42 -2.96
CA HIS A 244 -3.79 8.01 -3.58
C HIS A 244 -4.34 6.69 -2.98
N ILE A 245 -3.53 6.01 -2.16
CA ILE A 245 -3.89 4.76 -1.47
C ILE A 245 -4.54 5.08 -0.13
N ALA A 246 -3.84 5.85 0.70
CA ALA A 246 -4.36 6.34 1.98
C ALA A 246 -4.43 7.88 1.90
N LEU A 247 -5.56 8.39 1.40
CA LEU A 247 -5.76 9.83 1.26
C LEU A 247 -5.47 10.53 2.59
N TRP A 248 -4.64 11.57 2.57
CA TRP A 248 -4.19 12.19 3.80
C TRP A 248 -5.34 12.78 4.62
N GLN A 249 -6.42 13.22 3.97
CA GLN A 249 -7.63 13.69 4.63
C GLN A 249 -8.31 12.57 5.41
N SER A 250 -8.30 11.34 4.89
CA SER A 250 -8.89 10.18 5.58
C SER A 250 -8.03 9.71 6.76
N VAL A 251 -6.71 9.78 6.62
CA VAL A 251 -5.79 9.60 7.76
C VAL A 251 -6.05 10.69 8.81
N TYR A 252 -6.25 11.94 8.39
CA TYR A 252 -6.53 13.08 9.26
C TYR A 252 -7.89 12.95 9.99
N ASP A 253 -8.94 12.55 9.29
CA ASP A 253 -10.25 12.30 9.92
C ASP A 253 -10.17 11.14 10.92
N GLY A 254 -9.35 10.12 10.62
CA GLY A 254 -9.10 9.01 11.51
C GLY A 254 -8.47 9.44 12.85
N VAL A 255 -7.52 10.39 12.84
CA VAL A 255 -6.88 10.83 14.10
C VAL A 255 -7.81 11.60 15.03
N LYS A 256 -8.87 12.22 14.50
CA LYS A 256 -9.89 12.90 15.32
C LYS A 256 -10.66 11.92 16.22
N LEU A 257 -10.61 10.63 15.91
CA LEU A 257 -11.25 9.57 16.70
C LEU A 257 -10.44 9.20 17.94
N PHE A 258 -9.18 9.64 18.03
CA PHE A 258 -8.31 9.39 19.18
C PHE A 258 -8.51 10.49 20.22
N LYS A 259 -8.51 10.10 21.50
CA LYS A 259 -8.66 11.03 22.62
C LYS A 259 -7.32 11.58 23.13
N GLY A 260 -6.24 10.85 22.86
CA GLY A 260 -4.87 11.22 23.24
C GLY A 260 -4.34 12.42 22.47
N ASN A 261 -3.29 13.03 23.02
CA ASN A 261 -2.60 14.13 22.34
C ASN A 261 -1.97 13.62 21.04
N THR A 262 -2.42 14.16 19.90
CA THR A 262 -1.98 13.74 18.58
C THR A 262 -1.13 14.83 17.93
N THR A 263 0.03 14.43 17.44
CA THR A 263 0.84 15.20 16.50
C THR A 263 0.57 14.68 15.10
N PHE A 264 -0.02 15.50 14.24
CA PHE A 264 -0.21 15.16 12.83
C PHE A 264 0.94 15.73 11.98
N CYS A 265 1.47 14.89 11.11
CA CYS A 265 2.54 15.22 10.19
C CYS A 265 2.13 14.90 8.76
N LEU A 266 2.25 15.88 7.87
CA LEU A 266 1.98 15.73 6.45
C LEU A 266 3.28 15.90 5.67
N THR A 267 3.77 14.84 5.05
CA THR A 267 4.95 14.91 4.18
C THR A 267 4.54 15.10 2.72
N GLU A 268 5.37 15.78 1.95
CA GLU A 268 5.22 15.84 0.50
C GLU A 268 5.49 14.47 -0.17
N ALA A 269 5.24 14.37 -1.48
CA ALA A 269 5.28 13.15 -2.30
C ALA A 269 4.17 12.13 -2.02
N GLY A 270 4.25 10.94 -2.62
CA GLY A 270 3.24 9.88 -2.54
C GLY A 270 3.56 8.80 -1.50
N HIS A 271 2.68 7.80 -1.38
CA HIS A 271 2.67 6.76 -0.33
C HIS A 271 4.06 6.26 0.11
N VAL A 272 4.87 5.73 -0.80
CA VAL A 272 6.20 5.18 -0.45
C VAL A 272 7.25 6.29 -0.38
N ALA A 273 7.29 7.19 -1.37
CA ALA A 273 8.33 8.21 -1.49
C ALA A 273 8.30 9.26 -0.36
N GLY A 274 7.11 9.55 0.17
CA GLY A 274 6.94 10.44 1.31
C GLY A 274 7.32 9.77 2.63
N VAL A 275 6.88 8.52 2.84
CA VAL A 275 7.16 7.77 4.08
C VAL A 275 8.64 7.39 4.17
N VAL A 276 9.20 6.81 3.10
CA VAL A 276 10.59 6.39 3.02
C VAL A 276 11.44 7.56 2.52
N ASN A 277 11.64 8.53 3.41
CA ASN A 277 12.43 9.71 3.14
C ASN A 277 13.61 9.82 4.13
N PRO A 278 14.79 9.26 3.80
CA PRO A 278 15.93 9.27 4.69
C PRO A 278 16.36 10.67 5.15
N ALA A 279 16.76 10.80 6.41
CA ALA A 279 17.19 12.08 6.99
C ALA A 279 18.39 12.73 6.27
N THR A 280 19.18 11.91 5.57
CA THR A 280 20.35 12.31 4.77
C THR A 280 20.00 12.79 3.36
N SER A 281 18.79 12.49 2.86
CA SER A 281 18.40 12.80 1.48
C SER A 281 18.16 14.32 1.28
N ASN A 282 17.77 15.03 2.34
CA ASN A 282 17.23 16.40 2.32
C ASN A 282 16.18 16.64 1.21
N LYS A 283 15.48 15.58 0.78
CA LYS A 283 14.38 15.66 -0.17
C LYS A 283 13.08 15.92 0.56
N TYR A 284 12.16 16.62 -0.12
CA TYR A 284 10.81 16.92 0.34
C TYR A 284 10.77 17.78 1.61
N SER A 285 9.66 18.50 1.79
CA SER A 285 9.33 19.17 3.04
C SER A 285 8.20 18.40 3.74
N HIS A 286 7.96 18.75 5.00
CA HIS A 286 6.84 18.23 5.77
C HIS A 286 6.21 19.34 6.61
N MET A 287 4.95 19.17 6.94
CA MET A 287 4.20 20.04 7.84
C MET A 287 3.89 19.25 9.10
N ILE A 288 3.90 19.92 10.25
CA ILE A 288 3.63 19.27 11.54
C ILE A 288 2.88 20.22 12.48
N SER A 289 1.88 19.69 13.18
CA SER A 289 1.12 20.43 14.18
C SER A 289 0.46 19.48 15.18
N THR A 290 0.25 19.97 16.40
CA THR A 290 -0.58 19.32 17.43
C THR A 290 -2.02 19.82 17.43
N ASP A 291 -2.29 20.93 16.74
CA ASP A 291 -3.61 21.54 16.70
C ASP A 291 -4.45 20.86 15.62
N ILE A 292 -5.24 19.85 16.01
CA ILE A 292 -6.13 19.13 15.11
C ILE A 292 -7.44 19.93 14.95
N LEU A 293 -7.57 20.62 13.82
CA LEU A 293 -8.76 21.37 13.41
C LEU A 293 -9.82 20.46 12.78
N GLU A 294 -11.08 20.90 12.79
CA GLU A 294 -12.17 20.15 12.16
C GLU A 294 -12.00 20.07 10.64
N ASN A 295 -11.57 21.14 9.98
CA ASN A 295 -11.35 21.13 8.54
C ASN A 295 -9.88 20.80 8.22
N PRO A 296 -9.58 19.70 7.51
CA PRO A 296 -8.22 19.35 7.15
C PRO A 296 -7.54 20.41 6.26
N ASN A 297 -8.31 21.18 5.46
CA ASN A 297 -7.73 22.24 4.64
C ASN A 297 -7.31 23.47 5.47
N GLU A 298 -8.07 23.81 6.51
CA GLU A 298 -7.66 24.85 7.47
C GLU A 298 -6.41 24.43 8.23
N TRP A 299 -6.30 23.14 8.56
CA TRP A 299 -5.06 22.59 9.12
C TRP A 299 -3.90 22.76 8.15
N LEU A 300 -4.09 22.43 6.87
CA LEU A 300 -3.06 22.57 5.84
C LEU A 300 -2.58 24.03 5.67
N GLU A 301 -3.50 25.00 5.73
CA GLU A 301 -3.17 26.43 5.61
C GLU A 301 -2.42 26.99 6.82
N SER A 302 -2.70 26.47 8.02
CA SER A 302 -2.10 26.92 9.28
C SER A 302 -0.83 26.15 9.69
N ALA A 303 -0.64 24.94 9.16
CA ALA A 303 0.47 24.08 9.55
C ALA A 303 1.83 24.66 9.12
N LYS A 304 2.79 24.61 10.03
CA LYS A 304 4.14 25.12 9.77
C LYS A 304 4.89 24.17 8.84
N VAL A 305 5.50 24.71 7.79
CA VAL A 305 6.39 23.97 6.89
C VAL A 305 7.78 23.83 7.50
N HIS A 306 8.31 22.61 7.45
CA HIS A 306 9.65 22.23 7.84
C HIS A 306 10.38 21.62 6.65
N GLU A 307 11.56 22.14 6.36
CA GLU A 307 12.40 21.64 5.26
C GLU A 307 13.06 20.30 5.61
N GLY A 308 13.12 19.42 4.61
CA GLY A 308 13.74 18.10 4.70
C GLY A 308 12.85 17.03 5.32
N SER A 309 13.45 15.88 5.60
CA SER A 309 12.75 14.67 6.06
C SER A 309 12.04 14.83 7.41
N TRP A 310 10.80 14.35 7.45
CA TRP A 310 9.98 14.24 8.66
C TRP A 310 10.57 13.30 9.73
N TRP A 311 11.50 12.40 9.36
CA TRP A 311 12.15 11.49 10.33
C TRP A 311 12.87 12.24 11.45
N LYS A 312 13.38 13.45 11.17
CA LYS A 312 14.02 14.30 12.19
C LYS A 312 13.00 14.77 13.24
N SER A 313 11.81 15.19 12.78
CA SER A 313 10.71 15.62 13.65
C SER A 313 10.11 14.45 14.42
N TRP A 314 9.94 13.30 13.77
CA TRP A 314 9.49 12.07 14.41
C TRP A 314 10.47 11.57 15.48
N ASN A 315 11.78 11.55 15.18
CA ASN A 315 12.79 11.17 16.17
C ASN A 315 12.78 12.12 17.38
N LYS A 316 12.65 13.44 17.14
CA LYS A 316 12.50 14.41 18.24
C LYS A 316 11.25 14.14 19.08
N TRP A 317 10.13 13.85 18.42
CA TRP A 317 8.89 13.48 19.11
C TRP A 317 9.04 12.19 19.92
N LEU A 318 9.69 11.16 19.38
CA LEU A 318 9.96 9.90 20.08
C LEU A 318 10.80 10.13 21.32
N LEU A 319 11.90 10.88 21.22
CA LEU A 319 12.77 11.20 22.36
C LEU A 319 12.02 11.93 23.48
N ASN A 320 11.08 12.81 23.13
CA ASN A 320 10.24 13.51 24.11
C ASN A 320 9.17 12.60 24.77
N ASN A 321 8.83 11.47 24.14
CA ASN A 321 7.85 10.50 24.64
C ASN A 321 8.52 9.18 25.09
N SER A 322 9.85 9.17 25.20
CA SER A 322 10.64 8.05 25.71
C SER A 322 11.18 8.38 27.09
N GLU A 323 11.39 7.34 27.89
CA GLU A 323 12.07 7.46 29.18
C GLU A 323 13.59 7.55 29.01
N GLU A 324 14.33 7.61 30.12
CA GLU A 324 15.78 7.61 30.09
C GLU A 324 16.33 6.35 29.39
N LEU A 325 17.47 6.50 28.72
CA LEU A 325 18.12 5.38 28.06
C LEU A 325 18.60 4.36 29.09
N GLU A 326 17.98 3.20 29.09
CA GLU A 326 18.41 2.08 29.92
C GLU A 326 19.40 1.17 29.18
N LYS A 327 20.17 0.39 29.96
CA LYS A 327 21.00 -0.67 29.38
C LYS A 327 20.09 -1.72 28.77
N SER A 328 20.29 -1.99 27.48
CA SER A 328 19.60 -3.08 26.79
C SER A 328 19.77 -4.40 27.55
N ILE A 329 18.77 -5.27 27.42
CA ILE A 329 18.84 -6.65 27.90
C ILE A 329 20.09 -7.34 27.35
N ASN A 330 20.69 -8.24 28.13
CA ASN A 330 21.83 -8.99 27.65
C ASN A 330 21.38 -9.98 26.57
N TYR A 331 21.45 -9.60 25.29
CA TYR A 331 21.07 -10.49 24.20
C TYR A 331 21.83 -11.82 24.20
N ASN A 332 23.03 -11.87 24.78
CA ASN A 332 23.80 -13.11 24.92
C ASN A 332 23.16 -14.11 25.90
N SER A 333 22.20 -13.69 26.73
CA SER A 333 21.41 -14.60 27.57
C SER A 333 20.17 -15.17 26.87
N LEU A 334 19.88 -14.73 25.64
CA LEU A 334 18.81 -15.27 24.82
C LEU A 334 19.40 -16.31 23.85
N GLU A 335 18.63 -17.36 23.58
CA GLU A 335 19.00 -18.35 22.57
C GLU A 335 18.91 -17.72 21.17
N MET A 336 20.04 -17.70 20.45
CA MET A 336 20.08 -17.22 19.07
C MET A 336 19.41 -18.25 18.15
N ILE A 337 18.33 -17.86 17.48
CA ILE A 337 17.61 -18.73 16.55
C ILE A 337 18.27 -18.72 15.16
N GLU A 338 18.42 -17.52 14.56
CA GLU A 338 19.03 -17.33 13.23
C GLU A 338 19.50 -15.87 13.05
N PRO A 339 20.47 -15.59 12.15
CA PRO A 339 20.86 -14.21 11.83
C PRO A 339 19.73 -13.46 11.10
N ALA A 340 19.65 -12.14 11.35
CA ALA A 340 18.80 -11.26 10.55
C ALA A 340 19.21 -11.31 9.05
N PRO A 341 18.24 -11.23 8.11
CA PRO A 341 16.85 -10.81 8.30
C PRO A 341 15.87 -11.97 8.61
N GLY A 342 16.38 -13.19 8.79
CA GLY A 342 15.61 -14.37 9.18
C GLY A 342 14.94 -15.13 8.04
N SER A 343 14.41 -16.30 8.38
CA SER A 343 13.81 -17.27 7.46
C SER A 343 12.40 -16.89 7.00
N TYR A 344 11.68 -16.02 7.71
CA TYR A 344 10.30 -15.66 7.35
C TYR A 344 10.22 -14.68 6.19
N VAL A 345 11.14 -13.72 6.12
CA VAL A 345 11.18 -12.74 5.01
C VAL A 345 11.80 -13.32 3.73
N THR A 346 12.44 -14.49 3.82
CA THR A 346 13.08 -15.16 2.68
C THR A 346 12.22 -16.28 2.10
N GLN A 347 10.98 -16.46 2.58
CA GLN A 347 10.05 -17.42 1.99
C GLN A 347 9.47 -16.83 0.71
N ILE A 348 9.72 -17.51 -0.40
CA ILE A 348 9.22 -17.19 -1.75
C ILE A 348 8.00 -18.05 -2.04
#